data_AF-A0A420R126-F1
#
_entry.id   AF-A0A420R126-F1
#
_cell.length_a   1.000
_cell.length_b   1.000
_cell.length_c   1.000
_cell.angle_alpha   90.00
_cell.angle_beta   90.00
_cell.angle_gamma   90.00
#
_symmetry.space_group_name_H-M   'P 1'
#
loop_
_entity.id
_entity.type
_entity.pdbx_description
1 polymer ?
#
loop_
_entity_poly.entity_id
_entity_poly.type
_entity_poly.pdbx_seq_one_letter_code
_entity_poly.pdbx_strand_id
1 'polypeptide(L)'
;MDVNERGHSVLEWALHRYQRIRQDPSEAGNLTADNIASLFQMLFVLPRSATYTSKSKSEPISALLARSRWFLNCTRPDQVTTALLSRYIESVGHHHHEFGYWYLRQQRQVFEMFPQLAGNLEFGPLSQAILKEDQIGVRQLLGRYPSCVSEISYCGQTPVHLAIRTRNTAILSIVLHYADAEILNAKDNSYELPMDYAIRVLSSSPEAVEESARVCKMLELLLRSESALFPSSIRFAYDNPHIEAMKILIMGLYTRRQKLKELAYRILSPAEIKDLKIQQARILDQNAALVQHHLEAQGCCIPMYLKVYEDGAPSKNSESIYSLISNGQVAEYAYQQGFYFSDNEFADLILGESLDPGLEEECREIQEEDSFLLAYFERLIMEFEDKIHHDMTLEVFFRWMRMDWSPRIQEAKQDLAAQRLTDEELRDAESIGVVWEVYGPQPMEERCDVAKWGVGDLWDAMDELDQIATDPERPIRKV
;
A
#
# COMPACT_ATOMS: atom_id res chain seq x y z
N MET A 1 -13.59 27.20 -18.50
CA MET A 1 -14.93 27.47 -17.94
C MET A 1 -14.77 28.42 -16.77
N ASP A 2 -15.87 28.88 -16.15
CA ASP A 2 -15.76 29.42 -14.79
C ASP A 2 -15.26 28.31 -13.85
N VAL A 3 -14.26 28.64 -13.05
CA VAL A 3 -13.62 27.75 -12.08
C VAL A 3 -13.73 28.36 -10.69
N ASN A 4 -13.87 27.51 -9.68
CA ASN A 4 -13.85 27.95 -8.28
C ASN A 4 -12.41 28.23 -7.80
N GLU A 5 -12.27 28.68 -6.55
CA GLU A 5 -10.97 29.00 -5.93
C GLU A 5 -9.98 27.82 -5.85
N ARG A 6 -10.47 26.57 -6.02
CA ARG A 6 -9.63 25.36 -6.09
C ARG A 6 -9.23 25.00 -7.53
N GLY A 7 -9.67 25.77 -8.53
CA GLY A 7 -9.43 25.53 -9.95
C GLY A 7 -10.40 24.55 -10.62
N HIS A 8 -11.37 24.00 -9.89
CA HIS A 8 -12.36 23.07 -10.44
C HIS A 8 -13.43 23.83 -11.23
N SER A 9 -13.76 23.36 -12.43
CA SER A 9 -14.90 23.85 -13.20
C SER A 9 -16.24 23.52 -12.53
N VAL A 10 -17.31 24.17 -12.99
CA VAL A 10 -18.70 23.85 -12.60
C VAL A 10 -19.04 22.37 -12.83
N LEU A 11 -18.47 21.73 -13.86
CA LEU A 11 -18.62 20.30 -14.11
C LEU A 11 -17.94 19.46 -13.01
N GLU A 12 -16.64 19.66 -12.80
CA GLU A 12 -15.87 18.91 -11.79
C GLU A 12 -16.48 19.07 -10.38
N TRP A 13 -16.93 20.28 -10.03
CA TRP A 13 -17.65 20.51 -8.77
C TRP A 13 -18.95 19.69 -8.66
N ALA A 14 -19.79 19.67 -9.70
CA ALA A 14 -21.04 18.90 -9.71
C ALA A 14 -20.79 17.38 -9.63
N LEU A 15 -19.71 16.90 -10.27
CA LEU A 15 -19.29 15.50 -10.24
C LEU A 15 -18.82 15.07 -8.85
N HIS A 16 -17.94 15.84 -8.22
CA HIS A 16 -17.52 15.56 -6.84
C HIS A 16 -18.70 15.63 -5.86
N ARG A 17 -19.67 16.52 -6.09
CA ARG A 17 -20.88 16.59 -5.25
C ARG A 17 -21.72 15.31 -5.36
N TYR A 18 -21.93 14.79 -6.57
CA TYR A 18 -22.62 13.51 -6.77
C TYR A 18 -21.89 12.31 -6.16
N GLN A 19 -20.56 12.28 -6.27
CA GLN A 19 -19.75 11.22 -5.67
C GLN A 19 -19.91 11.20 -4.14
N ARG A 20 -19.91 12.37 -3.49
CA ARG A 20 -20.09 12.51 -2.04
C ARG A 20 -21.50 12.14 -1.56
N ILE A 21 -22.54 12.52 -2.31
CA ILE A 21 -23.96 12.18 -2.00
C ILE A 21 -24.20 10.66 -2.00
N ARG A 22 -23.34 9.85 -2.63
CA ARG A 22 -23.39 8.37 -2.53
C ARG A 22 -22.64 7.79 -1.33
N GLN A 23 -21.86 8.59 -0.61
CA GLN A 23 -21.19 8.21 0.63
C GLN A 23 -22.00 8.66 1.86
N ASP A 24 -22.64 9.84 1.78
CA ASP A 24 -23.62 10.32 2.77
C ASP A 24 -24.99 10.57 2.10
N PRO A 25 -25.96 9.65 2.27
CA PRO A 25 -27.33 9.81 1.78
C PRO A 25 -28.12 10.95 2.43
N SER A 26 -27.67 11.53 3.55
CA SER A 26 -28.35 12.66 4.20
C SER A 26 -28.16 13.97 3.40
N GLU A 27 -27.06 14.09 2.64
CA GLU A 27 -26.85 15.20 1.70
C GLU A 27 -27.63 15.05 0.37
N ALA A 28 -28.47 14.00 0.22
CA ALA A 28 -29.17 13.67 -1.01
C ALA A 28 -30.35 14.60 -1.34
N GLY A 29 -30.05 15.83 -1.75
CA GLY A 29 -30.95 16.64 -2.57
C GLY A 29 -31.18 16.01 -3.96
N ASN A 30 -31.87 16.73 -4.85
CA ASN A 30 -32.33 16.25 -6.17
C ASN A 30 -31.22 15.94 -7.22
N LEU A 31 -30.00 15.55 -6.84
CA LEU A 31 -28.90 15.20 -7.75
C LEU A 31 -29.02 13.76 -8.28
N THR A 32 -30.00 13.52 -9.15
CA THR A 32 -30.08 12.27 -9.93
C THR A 32 -29.05 12.23 -11.06
N ALA A 33 -28.76 11.04 -11.58
CA ALA A 33 -27.89 10.89 -12.76
C ALA A 33 -28.43 11.63 -13.99
N ASP A 34 -29.75 11.65 -14.19
CA ASP A 34 -30.39 12.38 -15.29
C ASP A 34 -30.44 13.90 -15.07
N ASN A 35 -30.41 14.38 -13.83
CA ASN A 35 -30.28 15.80 -13.54
C ASN A 35 -28.83 16.28 -13.80
N ILE A 36 -27.83 15.40 -13.61
CA ILE A 36 -26.44 15.66 -14.05
C ILE A 36 -26.35 15.64 -15.58
N ALA A 37 -26.92 14.63 -16.24
CA ALA A 37 -27.03 14.59 -17.70
C ALA A 37 -27.67 15.88 -18.27
N SER A 38 -28.72 16.37 -17.61
CA SER A 38 -29.39 17.63 -17.96
C SER A 38 -28.52 18.86 -17.67
N LEU A 39 -27.73 18.87 -16.61
CA LEU A 39 -26.75 19.93 -16.32
C LEU A 39 -25.63 19.99 -17.38
N PHE A 40 -25.09 18.84 -17.80
CA PHE A 40 -24.17 18.75 -18.95
C PHE A 40 -24.84 19.24 -20.25
N GLN A 41 -26.12 18.89 -20.47
CA GLN A 41 -26.91 19.38 -21.62
C GLN A 41 -27.28 20.88 -21.54
N MET A 42 -27.30 21.50 -20.35
CA MET A 42 -27.53 22.95 -20.20
C MET A 42 -26.24 23.77 -20.36
N LEU A 43 -25.11 23.27 -19.88
CA LEU A 43 -23.80 23.94 -20.05
C LEU A 43 -23.32 23.97 -21.52
N PHE A 44 -23.96 23.18 -22.39
CA PHE A 44 -23.90 23.28 -23.86
C PHE A 44 -24.20 24.69 -24.42
N VAL A 45 -24.91 25.54 -23.68
CA VAL A 45 -25.30 26.90 -24.08
C VAL A 45 -24.16 27.92 -23.90
N LEU A 46 -23.17 27.64 -23.06
CA LEU A 46 -22.06 28.57 -22.82
C LEU A 46 -21.06 28.55 -23.99
N PRO A 47 -20.62 29.72 -24.50
CA PRO A 47 -19.62 29.78 -25.57
C PRO A 47 -18.25 29.27 -25.09
N ARG A 48 -17.42 28.82 -26.04
CA ARG A 48 -16.02 28.43 -25.76
C ARG A 48 -15.28 29.63 -25.13
N SER A 49 -15.01 29.55 -23.82
CA SER A 49 -14.18 30.53 -23.14
C SER A 49 -12.74 30.45 -23.69
N ALA A 50 -12.09 31.60 -23.84
CA ALA A 50 -10.84 31.70 -24.58
C ALA A 50 -9.65 31.08 -23.82
N THR A 51 -8.74 30.47 -24.60
CA THR A 51 -7.31 30.23 -24.27
C THR A 51 -6.96 30.18 -22.79
N TYR A 52 -7.03 28.99 -22.19
CA TYR A 52 -6.48 28.75 -20.85
C TYR A 52 -5.02 29.18 -20.78
N THR A 53 -4.68 30.01 -19.79
CA THR A 53 -3.29 30.19 -19.36
C THR A 53 -2.79 28.88 -18.74
N SER A 54 -1.50 28.60 -18.87
CA SER A 54 -0.85 27.30 -18.61
C SER A 54 -0.74 26.88 -17.13
N LYS A 55 -1.78 27.15 -16.32
CA LYS A 55 -1.88 26.81 -14.89
C LYS A 55 -3.22 26.19 -14.47
N SER A 56 -4.21 26.08 -15.37
CA SER A 56 -5.47 25.39 -15.08
C SER A 56 -5.33 23.89 -15.35
N LYS A 57 -5.80 23.05 -14.40
CA LYS A 57 -5.72 21.58 -14.43
C LYS A 57 -7.10 20.92 -14.62
N SER A 58 -7.97 21.49 -15.46
CA SER A 58 -9.34 20.96 -15.63
C SER A 58 -9.35 19.66 -16.44
N GLU A 59 -9.95 18.59 -15.90
CA GLU A 59 -10.06 17.30 -16.58
C GLU A 59 -10.91 17.40 -17.88
N PRO A 60 -10.48 16.76 -18.97
CA PRO A 60 -11.17 16.80 -20.26
C PRO A 60 -12.50 16.05 -20.18
N ILE A 61 -13.50 16.44 -20.96
CA ILE A 61 -14.86 15.88 -20.80
C ILE A 61 -14.90 14.35 -21.03
N SER A 62 -14.05 13.80 -21.90
CA SER A 62 -13.92 12.35 -22.10
C SER A 62 -13.44 11.62 -20.83
N ALA A 63 -12.53 12.23 -20.06
CA ALA A 63 -12.05 11.71 -18.78
C ALA A 63 -13.18 11.72 -17.73
N LEU A 64 -13.87 12.85 -17.60
CA LEU A 64 -14.99 13.03 -16.68
C LEU A 64 -16.12 12.00 -16.94
N LEU A 65 -16.42 11.71 -18.21
CA LEU A 65 -17.41 10.69 -18.59
C LEU A 65 -16.91 9.26 -18.30
N ALA A 66 -15.67 8.93 -18.65
CA ALA A 66 -15.09 7.59 -18.45
C ALA A 66 -14.90 7.21 -16.97
N ARG A 67 -14.73 8.22 -16.08
CA ARG A 67 -14.56 8.04 -14.62
C ARG A 67 -15.88 7.97 -13.85
N SER A 68 -16.94 8.65 -14.32
CA SER A 68 -18.08 8.98 -13.46
C SER A 68 -19.25 8.00 -13.50
N ARG A 69 -19.54 7.34 -12.37
CA ARG A 69 -20.67 6.40 -12.21
C ARG A 69 -22.06 6.95 -12.58
N TRP A 70 -22.30 8.27 -12.54
CA TRP A 70 -23.60 8.82 -12.99
C TRP A 70 -23.86 8.54 -14.47
N PHE A 71 -22.81 8.48 -15.30
CA PHE A 71 -22.95 8.33 -16.75
C PHE A 71 -23.52 6.96 -17.12
N LEU A 72 -23.04 5.88 -16.48
CA LEU A 72 -23.63 4.54 -16.58
C LEU A 72 -24.99 4.41 -15.88
N ASN A 73 -25.31 5.28 -14.92
CA ASN A 73 -26.60 5.33 -14.22
C ASN A 73 -27.64 6.25 -14.91
N CYS A 74 -27.28 6.89 -16.03
CA CYS A 74 -28.16 7.80 -16.78
C CYS A 74 -29.11 7.00 -17.67
N THR A 75 -30.35 7.47 -17.87
CA THR A 75 -31.30 6.84 -18.79
C THR A 75 -31.04 7.19 -20.26
N ARG A 76 -30.14 8.14 -20.55
CA ARG A 76 -29.89 8.72 -21.88
C ARG A 76 -28.38 8.93 -22.21
N PRO A 77 -27.48 7.97 -21.94
CA PRO A 77 -26.03 8.18 -22.09
C PRO A 77 -25.59 8.45 -23.54
N ASP A 78 -26.31 7.94 -24.55
CA ASP A 78 -26.03 8.21 -25.96
C ASP A 78 -26.22 9.70 -26.31
N GLN A 79 -27.27 10.31 -25.76
CA GLN A 79 -27.58 11.73 -25.98
C GLN A 79 -26.51 12.63 -25.32
N VAL A 80 -26.09 12.27 -24.11
CA VAL A 80 -24.99 12.93 -23.38
C VAL A 80 -23.69 12.86 -24.19
N THR A 81 -23.30 11.65 -24.60
CA THR A 81 -22.07 11.41 -25.37
C THR A 81 -22.07 12.18 -26.68
N THR A 82 -23.17 12.11 -27.43
CA THR A 82 -23.30 12.79 -28.73
C THR A 82 -23.28 14.30 -28.58
N ALA A 83 -23.96 14.86 -27.57
CA ALA A 83 -24.01 16.31 -27.33
C ALA A 83 -22.67 16.90 -26.88
N LEU A 84 -21.87 16.15 -26.11
CA LEU A 84 -20.58 16.60 -25.58
C LEU A 84 -19.45 16.41 -26.59
N LEU A 85 -19.28 15.19 -27.13
CA LEU A 85 -18.14 14.87 -28.01
C LEU A 85 -18.23 15.56 -29.38
N SER A 86 -19.42 15.98 -29.83
CA SER A 86 -19.59 16.75 -31.07
C SER A 86 -19.08 18.20 -30.98
N ARG A 87 -18.71 18.70 -29.78
CA ARG A 87 -18.15 20.05 -29.58
C ARG A 87 -16.78 20.07 -28.89
N TYR A 88 -16.47 19.06 -28.10
CA TYR A 88 -15.22 18.97 -27.33
C TYR A 88 -14.22 17.99 -27.98
N ILE A 89 -13.64 18.44 -29.09
CA ILE A 89 -12.35 17.94 -29.58
C ILE A 89 -11.27 18.79 -28.92
N GLU A 90 -10.94 18.46 -27.68
CA GLU A 90 -9.86 19.12 -26.93
C GLU A 90 -8.55 18.38 -27.17
N SER A 91 -7.46 19.12 -27.35
CA SER A 91 -6.11 18.54 -27.37
C SER A 91 -5.72 18.15 -25.95
N VAL A 92 -5.82 16.87 -25.64
CA VAL A 92 -5.58 16.33 -24.30
C VAL A 92 -4.08 16.26 -24.00
N GLY A 93 -3.58 17.16 -23.16
CA GLY A 93 -2.20 17.11 -22.67
C GLY A 93 -2.04 16.12 -21.52
N HIS A 94 -0.98 15.29 -21.55
CA HIS A 94 -0.67 14.28 -20.53
C HIS A 94 -0.20 14.91 -19.20
N HIS A 95 -1.10 15.57 -18.47
CA HIS A 95 -0.79 16.40 -17.28
C HIS A 95 -1.66 16.07 -16.06
N HIS A 96 -2.37 14.94 -16.09
CA HIS A 96 -3.34 14.56 -15.07
C HIS A 96 -2.86 13.36 -14.26
N HIS A 97 -2.33 13.65 -13.07
CA HIS A 97 -1.85 12.68 -12.08
C HIS A 97 -3.00 11.88 -11.42
N GLU A 98 -4.21 12.44 -11.33
CA GLU A 98 -5.29 11.80 -10.57
C GLU A 98 -6.08 10.71 -11.35
N PHE A 99 -5.82 10.53 -12.65
CA PHE A 99 -6.62 9.65 -13.49
C PHE A 99 -6.24 8.15 -13.39
N GLY A 100 -5.07 7.80 -12.83
CA GLY A 100 -4.58 6.41 -12.80
C GLY A 100 -5.48 5.42 -12.05
N TYR A 101 -6.16 5.88 -10.99
CA TYR A 101 -6.71 5.02 -9.92
C TYR A 101 -8.18 4.62 -10.05
N TRP A 102 -8.88 4.94 -11.15
CA TRP A 102 -10.31 4.59 -11.23
C TRP A 102 -10.55 3.09 -11.51
N TYR A 103 -11.68 2.59 -11.01
CA TYR A 103 -12.14 1.20 -11.16
C TYR A 103 -12.18 0.71 -12.62
N LEU A 104 -11.30 -0.24 -12.97
CA LEU A 104 -11.23 -0.90 -14.28
C LEU A 104 -12.61 -1.29 -14.82
N ARG A 105 -13.45 -1.93 -13.99
CA ARG A 105 -14.77 -2.45 -14.38
C ARG A 105 -15.69 -1.38 -14.94
N GLN A 106 -15.64 -0.13 -14.44
CA GLN A 106 -16.44 0.97 -14.99
C GLN A 106 -15.86 1.48 -16.32
N GLN A 107 -14.55 1.67 -16.41
CA GLN A 107 -13.91 2.10 -17.67
C GLN A 107 -14.13 1.08 -18.79
N ARG A 108 -14.01 -0.22 -18.50
CA ARG A 108 -14.31 -1.31 -19.43
C ARG A 108 -15.74 -1.19 -19.98
N GLN A 109 -16.75 -1.08 -19.09
CA GLN A 109 -18.15 -0.91 -19.49
C GLN A 109 -18.36 0.35 -20.36
N VAL A 110 -17.75 1.48 -20.00
CA VAL A 110 -17.84 2.72 -20.79
C VAL A 110 -17.17 2.57 -22.16
N PHE A 111 -16.02 1.89 -22.27
CA PHE A 111 -15.31 1.70 -23.55
C PHE A 111 -15.86 0.54 -24.41
N GLU A 112 -16.68 -0.33 -23.83
CA GLU A 112 -17.50 -1.30 -24.56
C GLU A 112 -18.74 -0.63 -25.17
N MET A 113 -19.43 0.25 -24.41
CA MET A 113 -20.59 1.01 -24.91
C MET A 113 -20.23 2.19 -25.82
N PHE A 114 -19.12 2.89 -25.54
CA PHE A 114 -18.71 4.13 -26.20
C PHE A 114 -17.22 4.10 -26.59
N PRO A 115 -16.81 3.29 -27.59
CA PRO A 115 -15.40 3.15 -27.99
C PRO A 115 -14.69 4.47 -28.34
N GLN A 116 -15.45 5.48 -28.80
CA GLN A 116 -14.94 6.82 -29.08
C GLN A 116 -14.36 7.53 -27.84
N LEU A 117 -14.82 7.20 -26.62
CA LEU A 117 -14.23 7.73 -25.37
C LEU A 117 -12.84 7.14 -25.11
N ALA A 118 -12.57 5.91 -25.54
CA ALA A 118 -11.24 5.31 -25.43
C ALA A 118 -10.25 5.98 -26.39
N GLY A 119 -10.65 6.21 -27.64
CA GLY A 119 -9.84 6.94 -28.63
C GLY A 119 -9.56 8.40 -28.21
N ASN A 120 -10.55 9.09 -27.64
CA ASN A 120 -10.38 10.44 -27.08
C ASN A 120 -9.50 10.51 -25.81
N LEU A 121 -9.13 9.36 -25.24
CA LEU A 121 -8.21 9.23 -24.10
C LEU A 121 -6.96 8.44 -24.49
N GLU A 122 -6.65 8.41 -25.79
CA GLU A 122 -5.40 7.90 -26.36
C GLU A 122 -5.16 6.40 -26.09
N PHE A 123 -6.20 5.66 -25.66
CA PHE A 123 -6.16 4.20 -25.60
C PHE A 123 -6.20 3.66 -27.04
N GLY A 124 -5.03 3.33 -27.57
CA GLY A 124 -4.84 2.75 -28.89
C GLY A 124 -5.43 1.34 -29.03
N PRO A 125 -5.32 0.73 -30.22
CA PRO A 125 -5.91 -0.58 -30.51
C PRO A 125 -5.48 -1.68 -29.53
N LEU A 126 -4.21 -1.74 -29.14
CA LEU A 126 -3.74 -2.75 -28.18
C LEU A 126 -4.28 -2.46 -26.78
N SER A 127 -4.21 -1.20 -26.35
CA SER A 127 -4.73 -0.74 -25.06
C SER A 127 -6.22 -1.09 -24.90
N GLN A 128 -7.03 -0.90 -25.95
CA GLN A 128 -8.44 -1.28 -25.94
C GLN A 128 -8.65 -2.80 -25.92
N ALA A 129 -7.85 -3.58 -26.65
CA ALA A 129 -7.94 -5.05 -26.62
C ALA A 129 -7.59 -5.61 -25.24
N ILE A 130 -6.58 -5.04 -24.57
CA ILE A 130 -6.22 -5.37 -23.18
C ILE A 130 -7.38 -5.05 -22.24
N LEU A 131 -7.96 -3.84 -22.29
CA LEU A 131 -9.05 -3.43 -21.38
C LEU A 131 -10.36 -4.20 -21.60
N LYS A 132 -10.57 -4.80 -22.78
CA LYS A 132 -11.70 -5.70 -23.09
C LYS A 132 -11.39 -7.17 -22.76
N GLU A 133 -10.16 -7.44 -22.33
CA GLU A 133 -9.60 -8.77 -22.06
C GLU A 133 -9.60 -9.72 -23.27
N ASP A 134 -9.53 -9.16 -24.49
CA ASP A 134 -9.44 -9.93 -25.73
C ASP A 134 -8.01 -10.47 -25.93
N GLN A 135 -7.72 -11.60 -25.29
CA GLN A 135 -6.45 -12.31 -25.43
C GLN A 135 -6.12 -12.68 -26.89
N ILE A 136 -7.12 -12.83 -27.78
CA ILE A 136 -6.90 -13.19 -29.18
C ILE A 136 -6.50 -11.93 -29.96
N GLY A 137 -7.26 -10.84 -29.83
CA GLY A 137 -6.95 -9.53 -30.39
C GLY A 137 -5.58 -9.02 -29.93
N VAL A 138 -5.23 -9.15 -28.65
CA VAL A 138 -3.89 -8.80 -28.12
C VAL A 138 -2.78 -9.56 -28.84
N ARG A 139 -2.91 -10.90 -29.03
CA ARG A 139 -1.92 -11.70 -29.78
C ARG A 139 -1.86 -11.31 -31.26
N GLN A 140 -3.00 -11.05 -31.90
CA GLN A 140 -3.06 -10.68 -33.32
C GLN A 140 -2.51 -9.28 -33.60
N LEU A 141 -2.76 -8.32 -32.71
CA LEU A 141 -2.23 -6.95 -32.81
C LEU A 141 -0.72 -6.95 -32.63
N LEU A 142 -0.19 -7.51 -31.53
CA LEU A 142 1.26 -7.55 -31.28
C LEU A 142 2.02 -8.38 -32.33
N GLY A 143 1.46 -9.51 -32.77
CA GLY A 143 2.06 -10.34 -33.81
C GLY A 143 2.06 -9.73 -35.22
N ARG A 144 1.29 -8.64 -35.45
CA ARG A 144 1.21 -7.94 -36.75
C ARG A 144 1.83 -6.54 -36.71
N TYR A 145 1.73 -5.86 -35.57
CA TYR A 145 2.23 -4.51 -35.30
C TYR A 145 2.90 -4.48 -33.92
N PRO A 146 4.12 -5.04 -33.77
CA PRO A 146 4.82 -5.09 -32.48
C PRO A 146 4.94 -3.73 -31.79
N SER A 147 5.11 -2.65 -32.56
CA SER A 147 5.22 -1.27 -32.07
C SER A 147 3.98 -0.75 -31.31
N CYS A 148 2.83 -1.42 -31.37
CA CYS A 148 1.70 -1.09 -30.49
C CYS A 148 2.00 -1.37 -29.01
N VAL A 149 3.07 -2.11 -28.67
CA VAL A 149 3.51 -2.29 -27.27
C VAL A 149 3.98 -0.99 -26.62
N SER A 150 4.41 0.00 -27.41
CA SER A 150 4.74 1.35 -26.95
C SER A 150 3.59 2.35 -27.10
N GLU A 151 2.33 1.87 -27.10
CA GLU A 151 1.18 2.76 -26.88
C GLU A 151 1.29 3.43 -25.50
N ILE A 152 0.80 4.66 -25.37
CA ILE A 152 0.75 5.41 -24.12
C ILE A 152 -0.66 6.02 -24.05
N SER A 153 -1.41 5.74 -22.99
CA SER A 153 -2.72 6.36 -22.79
C SER A 153 -2.58 7.82 -22.33
N TYR A 154 -3.69 8.55 -22.30
CA TYR A 154 -3.80 9.89 -21.70
C TYR A 154 -3.18 10.01 -20.29
N CYS A 155 -3.10 8.89 -19.58
CA CYS A 155 -2.64 8.76 -18.20
C CYS A 155 -1.13 8.51 -18.10
N GLY A 156 -0.38 8.46 -19.21
CA GLY A 156 1.00 7.97 -19.26
C GLY A 156 1.12 6.43 -19.19
N GLN A 157 0.01 5.70 -19.07
CA GLN A 157 0.02 4.25 -18.87
C GLN A 157 0.37 3.51 -20.17
N THR A 158 1.45 2.73 -20.14
CA THR A 158 1.78 1.74 -21.19
C THR A 158 0.86 0.51 -21.11
N PRO A 159 0.76 -0.29 -22.20
CA PRO A 159 0.12 -1.61 -22.22
C PRO A 159 0.45 -2.53 -21.03
N VAL A 160 1.65 -2.44 -20.45
CA VAL A 160 2.03 -3.25 -19.27
C VAL A 160 1.21 -2.86 -18.04
N HIS A 161 1.08 -1.57 -17.73
CA HIS A 161 0.23 -1.05 -16.65
C HIS A 161 -1.23 -1.51 -16.82
N LEU A 162 -1.74 -1.44 -18.05
CA LEU A 162 -3.11 -1.84 -18.37
C LEU A 162 -3.33 -3.35 -18.19
N ALA A 163 -2.37 -4.19 -18.59
CA ALA A 163 -2.44 -5.65 -18.46
C ALA A 163 -2.32 -6.13 -17.01
N ILE A 164 -1.56 -5.43 -16.17
CA ILE A 164 -1.53 -5.69 -14.71
C ILE A 164 -2.88 -5.34 -14.10
N ARG A 165 -3.47 -4.21 -14.50
CA ARG A 165 -4.74 -3.72 -13.94
C ARG A 165 -5.93 -4.62 -14.27
N THR A 166 -5.91 -5.37 -15.36
CA THR A 166 -6.92 -6.42 -15.66
C THR A 166 -6.74 -7.70 -14.84
N ARG A 167 -5.62 -7.85 -14.11
CA ARG A 167 -5.24 -9.05 -13.35
C ARG A 167 -5.15 -10.33 -14.21
N ASN A 168 -5.16 -10.18 -15.53
CA ASN A 168 -5.18 -11.27 -16.51
C ASN A 168 -3.73 -11.67 -16.86
N THR A 169 -3.20 -12.64 -16.12
CA THR A 169 -1.81 -13.12 -16.23
C THR A 169 -1.45 -13.63 -17.63
N ALA A 170 -2.42 -14.13 -18.40
CA ALA A 170 -2.21 -14.58 -19.77
C ALA A 170 -2.04 -13.40 -20.75
N ILE A 171 -2.81 -12.32 -20.57
CA ILE A 171 -2.61 -11.06 -21.31
C ILE A 171 -1.28 -10.39 -20.93
N LEU A 172 -0.98 -10.31 -19.63
CA LEU A 172 0.30 -9.79 -19.15
C LEU A 172 1.48 -10.56 -19.75
N SER A 173 1.44 -11.90 -19.74
CA SER A 173 2.47 -12.77 -20.33
C SER A 173 2.66 -12.54 -21.85
N ILE A 174 1.62 -12.14 -22.59
CA ILE A 174 1.76 -11.74 -24.00
C ILE A 174 2.43 -10.37 -24.12
N VAL A 175 1.97 -9.37 -23.36
CA VAL A 175 2.52 -8.00 -23.45
C VAL A 175 4.00 -7.97 -23.05
N LEU A 176 4.37 -8.67 -21.96
CA LEU A 176 5.76 -8.80 -21.51
C LEU A 176 6.69 -9.52 -22.49
N HIS A 177 6.16 -10.27 -23.48
CA HIS A 177 6.97 -10.88 -24.54
C HIS A 177 7.43 -9.87 -25.61
N TYR A 178 6.73 -8.73 -25.74
CA TYR A 178 7.03 -7.68 -26.70
C TYR A 178 7.58 -6.39 -26.05
N ALA A 179 7.46 -6.24 -24.72
CA ALA A 179 7.95 -5.07 -24.00
C ALA A 179 9.46 -5.15 -23.73
N ASP A 180 10.15 -4.03 -23.93
CA ASP A 180 11.57 -3.86 -23.64
C ASP A 180 11.81 -3.16 -22.29
N ALA A 181 13.08 -2.95 -21.92
CA ALA A 181 13.45 -2.29 -20.67
C ALA A 181 12.98 -0.83 -20.55
N GLU A 182 12.66 -0.14 -21.65
CA GLU A 182 12.10 1.21 -21.60
C GLU A 182 10.63 1.13 -21.21
N ILE A 183 9.85 0.26 -21.87
CA ILE A 183 8.41 0.09 -21.63
C ILE A 183 8.11 -0.58 -20.27
N LEU A 184 9.01 -1.47 -19.82
CA LEU A 184 8.94 -2.15 -18.51
C LEU A 184 9.25 -1.24 -17.31
N ASN A 185 9.86 -0.07 -17.55
CA ASN A 185 10.26 0.93 -16.55
C ASN A 185 9.74 2.34 -16.87
N ALA A 186 8.89 2.48 -17.89
CA ALA A 186 8.18 3.71 -18.19
C ALA A 186 7.25 4.06 -17.02
N LYS A 187 7.21 5.33 -16.65
CA LYS A 187 6.31 5.84 -15.62
C LYS A 187 5.02 6.38 -16.22
N ASP A 188 3.92 6.18 -15.52
CA ASP A 188 2.67 6.88 -15.81
C ASP A 188 2.71 8.34 -15.32
N ASN A 189 1.62 9.10 -15.53
CA ASN A 189 1.52 10.49 -15.07
C ASN A 189 1.67 10.60 -13.53
N SER A 190 1.38 9.55 -12.75
CA SER A 190 1.54 9.53 -11.29
C SER A 190 2.99 9.29 -10.84
N TYR A 191 3.93 9.15 -11.78
CA TYR A 191 5.32 8.71 -11.58
C TYR A 191 5.46 7.24 -11.14
N GLU A 192 4.42 6.44 -11.34
CA GLU A 192 4.38 5.03 -10.94
C GLU A 192 4.82 4.12 -12.08
N LEU A 193 5.48 3.02 -11.72
CA LEU A 193 5.96 1.96 -12.59
C LEU A 193 4.94 0.83 -12.72
N PRO A 194 5.08 -0.07 -13.71
CA PRO A 194 4.29 -1.30 -13.78
C PRO A 194 4.40 -2.14 -12.49
N MET A 195 5.58 -2.17 -11.86
CA MET A 195 5.78 -2.89 -10.60
C MET A 195 4.93 -2.33 -9.45
N ASP A 196 4.80 -1.00 -9.35
CA ASP A 196 4.00 -0.33 -8.31
C ASP A 196 2.51 -0.64 -8.46
N TYR A 197 2.02 -0.71 -9.71
CA TYR A 197 0.67 -1.17 -10.02
C TYR A 197 0.41 -2.60 -9.54
N ALA A 198 1.38 -3.51 -9.72
CA ALA A 198 1.25 -4.90 -9.28
C ALA A 198 1.28 -5.03 -7.74
N ILE A 199 2.11 -4.23 -7.07
CA ILE A 199 2.18 -4.18 -5.60
C ILE A 199 0.88 -3.61 -5.01
N ARG A 200 0.35 -2.49 -5.53
CA ARG A 200 -0.91 -1.92 -5.04
C ARG A 200 -2.13 -2.81 -5.27
N VAL A 201 -2.08 -3.65 -6.30
CA VAL A 201 -3.09 -4.68 -6.54
C VAL A 201 -3.13 -5.74 -5.42
N LEU A 202 -2.02 -6.01 -4.72
CA LEU A 202 -2.01 -6.85 -3.50
C LEU A 202 -2.89 -6.23 -2.41
N SER A 203 -2.59 -4.99 -2.02
CA SER A 203 -3.30 -4.26 -0.96
C SER A 203 -4.77 -3.94 -1.30
N SER A 204 -5.17 -4.18 -2.55
CA SER A 204 -6.53 -3.98 -3.05
C SER A 204 -7.25 -5.29 -3.34
N SER A 205 -6.83 -6.41 -2.76
CA SER A 205 -7.45 -7.73 -2.99
C SER A 205 -8.16 -8.25 -1.73
N PRO A 206 -9.43 -8.67 -1.82
CA PRO A 206 -10.03 -9.49 -0.78
C PRO A 206 -9.39 -10.90 -0.75
N GLU A 207 -9.63 -11.62 0.33
CA GLU A 207 -8.94 -12.85 0.79
C GLU A 207 -9.18 -14.11 -0.09
N ALA A 208 -9.73 -13.95 -1.30
CA ALA A 208 -10.04 -15.05 -2.19
C ALA A 208 -8.76 -15.71 -2.74
N VAL A 209 -8.53 -16.98 -2.39
CA VAL A 209 -7.31 -17.76 -2.70
C VAL A 209 -6.89 -17.70 -4.19
N GLU A 210 -7.85 -17.81 -5.12
CA GLU A 210 -7.55 -17.69 -6.56
C GLU A 210 -6.97 -16.32 -6.95
N GLU A 211 -7.43 -15.26 -6.29
CA GLU A 211 -7.05 -13.90 -6.60
C GLU A 211 -5.64 -13.60 -6.09
N SER A 212 -5.32 -14.01 -4.87
CA SER A 212 -3.95 -14.04 -4.35
C SER A 212 -2.99 -14.78 -5.30
N ALA A 213 -3.40 -15.94 -5.81
CA ALA A 213 -2.60 -16.71 -6.77
C ALA A 213 -2.38 -15.95 -8.10
N ARG A 214 -3.38 -15.20 -8.59
CA ARG A 214 -3.23 -14.33 -9.78
C ARG A 214 -2.21 -13.22 -9.52
N VAL A 215 -2.28 -12.51 -8.39
CA VAL A 215 -1.34 -11.39 -8.12
C VAL A 215 0.08 -11.90 -7.88
N CYS A 216 0.27 -12.97 -7.10
CA CYS A 216 1.57 -13.64 -6.96
C CYS A 216 2.16 -14.01 -8.33
N LYS A 217 1.32 -14.50 -9.26
CA LYS A 217 1.77 -14.85 -10.62
C LYS A 217 2.11 -13.64 -11.49
N MET A 218 1.48 -12.49 -11.29
CA MET A 218 1.86 -11.24 -11.97
C MET A 218 3.23 -10.74 -11.49
N LEU A 219 3.48 -10.76 -10.18
CA LEU A 219 4.79 -10.41 -9.60
C LEU A 219 5.88 -11.34 -10.12
N GLU A 220 5.66 -12.65 -10.13
CA GLU A 220 6.53 -13.64 -10.75
C GLU A 220 6.90 -13.32 -12.21
N LEU A 221 5.96 -12.80 -13.01
CA LEU A 221 6.18 -12.49 -14.42
C LEU A 221 7.01 -11.20 -14.58
N LEU A 222 6.71 -10.17 -13.79
CA LEU A 222 7.44 -8.89 -13.79
C LEU A 222 8.85 -9.01 -13.20
N LEU A 223 9.04 -9.82 -12.15
CA LEU A 223 10.35 -9.99 -11.51
C LEU A 223 11.32 -10.83 -12.35
N ARG A 224 10.79 -11.66 -13.28
CA ARG A 224 11.57 -12.36 -14.31
C ARG A 224 11.86 -11.51 -15.55
N SER A 225 11.15 -10.40 -15.75
CA SER A 225 11.48 -9.40 -16.78
C SER A 225 12.42 -8.32 -16.23
N GLU A 226 12.81 -7.39 -17.09
CA GLU A 226 13.69 -6.25 -16.75
C GLU A 226 12.93 -5.07 -16.12
N SER A 227 11.78 -5.29 -15.46
CA SER A 227 11.18 -4.28 -14.58
C SER A 227 12.02 -4.08 -13.31
N ALA A 228 12.14 -2.83 -12.88
CA ALA A 228 12.70 -2.43 -11.59
C ALA A 228 11.81 -2.89 -10.43
N LEU A 229 12.44 -3.03 -9.27
CA LEU A 229 11.79 -3.18 -7.98
C LEU A 229 12.59 -2.34 -6.98
N PHE A 230 12.05 -1.18 -6.60
CA PHE A 230 12.68 -0.31 -5.62
C PHE A 230 12.17 -0.62 -4.20
N PRO A 231 12.97 -0.40 -3.15
CA PRO A 231 12.51 -0.55 -1.76
C PRO A 231 11.32 0.38 -1.45
N SER A 232 11.29 1.57 -2.06
CA SER A 232 10.17 2.52 -2.01
C SER A 232 8.86 1.94 -2.56
N SER A 233 8.91 1.13 -3.63
CA SER A 233 7.72 0.45 -4.20
C SER A 233 7.06 -0.46 -3.17
N ILE A 234 7.84 -1.14 -2.33
CA ILE A 234 7.35 -2.06 -1.30
C ILE A 234 6.67 -1.30 -0.15
N ARG A 235 7.14 -0.10 0.20
CA ARG A 235 6.50 0.77 1.23
C ARG A 235 5.05 1.15 0.90
N PHE A 236 4.66 1.15 -0.38
CA PHE A 236 3.29 1.41 -0.80
C PHE A 236 2.36 0.19 -0.71
N ALA A 237 2.86 -0.96 -0.26
CA ALA A 237 2.01 -2.06 0.20
C ALA A 237 1.47 -1.72 1.61
N TYR A 238 0.16 -1.46 1.69
CA TYR A 238 -0.56 -1.14 2.93
C TYR A 238 -0.40 -2.23 4.01
N ASP A 239 -0.68 -1.85 5.26
CA ASP A 239 -0.24 -2.46 6.53
C ASP A 239 -0.44 -3.97 6.71
N ASN A 240 -1.30 -4.62 5.92
CA ASN A 240 -1.53 -6.06 5.94
C ASN A 240 -1.33 -6.69 4.54
N PRO A 241 -0.08 -6.85 4.07
CA PRO A 241 0.23 -7.36 2.73
C PRO A 241 0.26 -8.90 2.68
N HIS A 242 -0.18 -9.48 1.57
CA HIS A 242 -0.22 -10.93 1.37
C HIS A 242 1.18 -11.57 1.51
N ILE A 243 1.39 -12.40 2.54
CA ILE A 243 2.70 -12.95 2.97
C ILE A 243 3.48 -13.56 1.81
N GLU A 244 2.85 -14.41 0.99
CA GLU A 244 3.53 -15.09 -0.12
C GLU A 244 3.96 -14.12 -1.23
N ALA A 245 3.22 -13.02 -1.43
CA ALA A 245 3.60 -12.00 -2.39
C ALA A 245 4.78 -11.17 -1.90
N MET A 246 4.84 -10.90 -0.59
CA MET A 246 6.03 -10.29 0.02
C MET A 246 7.25 -11.22 -0.09
N LYS A 247 7.11 -12.53 0.15
CA LYS A 247 8.20 -13.51 -0.08
C LYS A 247 8.70 -13.47 -1.54
N ILE A 248 7.79 -13.40 -2.52
CA ILE A 248 8.12 -13.22 -3.94
C ILE A 248 8.89 -11.90 -4.20
N LEU A 249 8.50 -10.79 -3.57
CA LEU A 249 9.20 -9.50 -3.67
C LEU A 249 10.60 -9.55 -3.03
N ILE A 250 10.76 -10.17 -1.86
CA ILE A 250 12.06 -10.35 -1.20
C ILE A 250 13.01 -11.24 -2.04
N MET A 251 12.51 -12.33 -2.63
CA MET A 251 13.27 -13.14 -3.59
C MET A 251 13.62 -12.34 -4.87
N GLY A 252 12.73 -11.47 -5.31
CA GLY A 252 12.94 -10.51 -6.40
C GLY A 252 14.06 -9.52 -6.12
N LEU A 253 14.12 -8.97 -4.90
CA LEU A 253 15.22 -8.13 -4.41
C LEU A 253 16.52 -8.93 -4.29
N TYR A 254 16.52 -10.08 -3.62
CA TYR A 254 17.69 -10.97 -3.47
C TYR A 254 18.39 -11.21 -4.80
N THR A 255 17.61 -11.61 -5.82
CA THR A 255 18.12 -11.90 -7.16
C THR A 255 18.77 -10.67 -7.82
N ARG A 256 18.22 -9.47 -7.61
CA ARG A 256 18.76 -8.20 -8.11
C ARG A 256 20.01 -7.77 -7.32
N ARG A 257 20.02 -7.96 -6.00
CA ARG A 257 21.14 -7.65 -5.10
C ARG A 257 22.35 -8.57 -5.32
N GLN A 258 22.17 -9.86 -5.58
CA GLN A 258 23.28 -10.75 -5.96
C GLN A 258 23.91 -10.29 -7.30
N LYS A 259 23.09 -9.95 -8.31
CA LYS A 259 23.59 -9.44 -9.59
C LYS A 259 24.32 -8.09 -9.46
N LEU A 260 23.84 -7.19 -8.59
CA LEU A 260 24.53 -5.93 -8.27
C LEU A 260 25.87 -6.20 -7.54
N LYS A 261 25.91 -7.19 -6.64
CA LYS A 261 27.14 -7.63 -5.96
C LYS A 261 28.15 -8.24 -6.94
N GLU A 262 27.71 -9.07 -7.88
CA GLU A 262 28.55 -9.57 -8.97
C GLU A 262 29.10 -8.45 -9.87
N LEU A 263 28.29 -7.42 -10.17
CA LEU A 263 28.73 -6.26 -10.93
C LEU A 263 29.80 -5.46 -10.17
N ALA A 264 29.61 -5.27 -8.85
CA ALA A 264 30.60 -4.65 -7.97
C ALA A 264 31.95 -5.39 -7.97
N TYR A 265 31.94 -6.72 -7.80
CA TYR A 265 33.15 -7.55 -7.83
C TYR A 265 33.90 -7.54 -9.18
N ARG A 266 33.28 -7.11 -10.27
CA ARG A 266 33.90 -7.03 -11.61
C ARG A 266 34.51 -5.66 -11.93
N ILE A 267 34.17 -4.62 -11.17
CA ILE A 267 34.48 -3.21 -11.50
C ILE A 267 35.25 -2.51 -10.38
N LEU A 268 34.87 -2.74 -9.11
CA LEU A 268 35.48 -2.09 -7.96
C LEU A 268 36.79 -2.78 -7.56
N SER A 269 37.73 -2.00 -7.01
CA SER A 269 38.99 -2.55 -6.50
C SER A 269 38.77 -3.33 -5.18
N PRO A 270 39.69 -4.24 -4.79
CA PRO A 270 39.63 -4.94 -3.51
C PRO A 270 39.63 -4.01 -2.28
N ALA A 271 40.09 -2.77 -2.42
CA ALA A 271 39.98 -1.75 -1.38
C ALA A 271 38.54 -1.23 -1.26
N GLU A 272 37.95 -0.74 -2.36
CA GLU A 272 36.57 -0.26 -2.40
C GLU A 272 35.56 -1.34 -1.97
N ILE A 273 35.78 -2.60 -2.37
CA ILE A 273 34.98 -3.77 -1.97
C ILE A 273 35.01 -3.97 -0.45
N LYS A 274 36.17 -3.77 0.18
CA LYS A 274 36.34 -3.87 1.64
C LYS A 274 35.71 -2.67 2.35
N ASP A 275 35.93 -1.46 1.85
CA ASP A 275 35.45 -0.21 2.45
C ASP A 275 33.91 -0.11 2.39
N LEU A 276 33.30 -0.63 1.32
CA LEU A 276 31.85 -0.80 1.17
C LEU A 276 31.28 -2.03 1.91
N LYS A 277 32.10 -2.73 2.70
CA LYS A 277 31.76 -3.95 3.45
C LYS A 277 31.08 -5.04 2.60
N ILE A 278 31.47 -5.20 1.33
CA ILE A 278 30.89 -6.19 0.43
C ILE A 278 31.42 -7.58 0.80
N GLN A 279 30.78 -8.20 1.78
CA GLN A 279 31.06 -9.57 2.20
C GLN A 279 30.60 -10.57 1.14
N GLN A 280 31.42 -11.59 0.85
CA GLN A 280 31.09 -12.56 -0.19
C GLN A 280 29.86 -13.41 0.18
N ALA A 281 29.71 -13.75 1.47
CA ALA A 281 28.62 -14.57 2.00
C ALA A 281 27.26 -13.83 2.09
N ARG A 282 27.23 -12.58 2.58
CA ARG A 282 25.98 -11.83 2.80
C ARG A 282 25.42 -11.20 1.53
N ILE A 283 24.14 -10.82 1.54
CA ILE A 283 23.53 -10.03 0.46
C ILE A 283 23.88 -8.53 0.59
N LEU A 284 23.67 -7.75 -0.47
CA LEU A 284 23.67 -6.29 -0.38
C LEU A 284 22.31 -5.80 0.16
N ASP A 285 22.24 -5.55 1.46
CA ASP A 285 21.10 -4.89 2.11
C ASP A 285 21.32 -3.36 2.22
N GLN A 286 21.51 -2.82 3.43
CA GLN A 286 21.74 -1.39 3.73
C GLN A 286 22.77 -0.73 2.79
N ASN A 287 23.92 -1.39 2.59
CA ASN A 287 25.02 -0.86 1.79
C ASN A 287 24.76 -0.87 0.26
N ALA A 288 23.65 -1.43 -0.22
CA ALA A 288 23.38 -1.54 -1.66
C ALA A 288 23.33 -0.18 -2.38
N ALA A 289 22.76 0.85 -1.74
CA ALA A 289 22.71 2.20 -2.31
C ALA A 289 24.13 2.79 -2.46
N LEU A 290 25.03 2.53 -1.50
CA LEU A 290 26.43 2.95 -1.59
C LEU A 290 27.16 2.21 -2.71
N VAL A 291 26.89 0.92 -2.91
CA VAL A 291 27.44 0.13 -4.02
C VAL A 291 26.97 0.65 -5.39
N GLN A 292 25.69 1.02 -5.54
CA GLN A 292 25.19 1.71 -6.74
C GLN A 292 25.96 3.01 -6.98
N HIS A 293 26.03 3.88 -5.96
CA HIS A 293 26.68 5.20 -6.06
C HIS A 293 28.16 5.10 -6.47
N HIS A 294 28.91 4.13 -5.91
CA HIS A 294 30.31 3.92 -6.29
C HIS A 294 30.47 3.38 -7.71
N LEU A 295 29.60 2.48 -8.15
CA LEU A 295 29.59 1.99 -9.55
C LEU A 295 29.25 3.13 -10.53
N GLU A 296 28.24 3.96 -10.22
CA GLU A 296 27.88 5.13 -11.03
C GLU A 296 29.02 6.17 -11.07
N ALA A 297 29.73 6.40 -9.96
CA ALA A 297 30.90 7.28 -9.88
C ALA A 297 32.10 6.77 -10.70
N GLN A 298 32.26 5.45 -10.86
CA GLN A 298 33.23 4.83 -11.78
C GLN A 298 32.75 4.82 -13.26
N GLY A 299 31.61 5.45 -13.56
CA GLY A 299 31.04 5.53 -14.92
C GLY A 299 30.33 4.26 -15.39
N CYS A 300 29.98 3.34 -14.48
CA CYS A 300 29.22 2.13 -14.83
C CYS A 300 27.76 2.47 -15.14
N CYS A 301 27.31 2.14 -16.35
CA CYS A 301 25.89 2.20 -16.72
C CYS A 301 25.14 0.99 -16.11
N ILE A 302 24.57 1.16 -14.92
CA ILE A 302 23.80 0.12 -14.23
C ILE A 302 22.42 -0.02 -14.88
N PRO A 303 22.00 -1.24 -15.32
CA PRO A 303 20.65 -1.48 -15.83
C PRO A 303 19.56 -1.13 -14.82
N MET A 304 18.45 -0.54 -15.28
CA MET A 304 17.38 -0.05 -14.40
C MET A 304 16.84 -1.11 -13.43
N TYR A 305 16.73 -2.37 -13.88
CA TYR A 305 16.27 -3.49 -13.04
C TYR A 305 17.23 -3.88 -11.89
N LEU A 306 18.47 -3.37 -11.89
CA LEU A 306 19.46 -3.54 -10.81
C LEU A 306 19.62 -2.31 -9.92
N LYS A 307 19.03 -1.16 -10.29
CA LYS A 307 19.13 0.06 -9.46
C LYS A 307 18.40 -0.12 -8.12
N VAL A 308 18.93 0.54 -7.11
CA VAL A 308 18.44 0.62 -5.73
C VAL A 308 17.57 1.86 -5.53
N TYR A 309 17.94 2.96 -6.20
CA TYR A 309 17.24 4.24 -6.23
C TYR A 309 17.22 4.82 -7.65
N GLU A 310 16.31 5.77 -7.88
CA GLU A 310 16.18 6.51 -9.14
C GLU A 310 17.07 7.76 -9.18
N ASP A 311 17.47 8.16 -10.39
CA ASP A 311 18.35 9.31 -10.60
C ASP A 311 17.70 10.62 -10.14
N GLY A 312 18.26 11.23 -9.09
CA GLY A 312 17.75 12.44 -8.45
C GLY A 312 16.92 12.22 -7.17
N ALA A 313 16.64 10.96 -6.78
CA ALA A 313 16.02 10.66 -5.50
C ALA A 313 17.04 10.81 -4.34
N PRO A 314 16.83 11.70 -3.34
CA PRO A 314 17.81 11.97 -2.30
C PRO A 314 17.81 10.92 -1.15
N SER A 315 17.64 9.64 -1.46
CA SER A 315 17.74 8.55 -0.48
C SER A 315 19.20 8.08 -0.33
N LYS A 316 20.01 8.87 0.38
CA LYS A 316 21.26 8.38 1.01
C LYS A 316 21.02 7.41 2.17
N ASN A 317 19.75 7.18 2.51
CA ASN A 317 19.34 6.26 3.55
C ASN A 317 19.73 4.84 3.15
N SER A 318 20.73 4.28 3.84
CA SER A 318 21.11 2.87 3.81
C SER A 318 20.03 2.00 4.47
N GLU A 319 18.81 2.09 3.96
CA GLU A 319 17.61 1.57 4.60
C GLU A 319 17.50 0.05 4.36
N SER A 320 17.53 -0.70 5.45
CA SER A 320 17.40 -2.16 5.44
C SER A 320 16.02 -2.60 4.97
N ILE A 321 15.91 -3.72 4.25
CA ILE A 321 14.60 -4.29 3.91
C ILE A 321 13.73 -4.59 5.15
N TYR A 322 14.33 -4.78 6.33
CA TYR A 322 13.58 -5.02 7.57
C TYR A 322 12.73 -3.83 8.02
N SER A 323 13.06 -2.61 7.58
CA SER A 323 12.18 -1.43 7.76
C SER A 323 10.87 -1.49 6.95
N LEU A 324 10.80 -2.40 5.97
CA LEU A 324 9.70 -2.57 5.03
C LEU A 324 8.91 -3.86 5.29
N ILE A 325 9.25 -4.59 6.37
CA ILE A 325 8.66 -5.88 6.71
C ILE A 325 8.02 -5.79 8.11
N SER A 326 6.70 -5.71 8.15
CA SER A 326 5.90 -5.75 9.38
C SER A 326 5.58 -7.17 9.88
N ASN A 327 5.89 -8.21 9.11
CA ASN A 327 5.46 -9.59 9.37
C ASN A 327 6.63 -10.55 9.65
N GLY A 328 6.59 -11.24 10.80
CA GLY A 328 7.65 -12.16 11.23
C GLY A 328 8.01 -13.27 10.24
N GLN A 329 7.03 -13.88 9.55
CA GLN A 329 7.30 -14.94 8.57
C GLN A 329 7.99 -14.41 7.30
N VAL A 330 7.82 -13.13 6.98
CA VAL A 330 8.52 -12.46 5.87
C VAL A 330 9.92 -12.06 6.32
N ALA A 331 10.10 -11.65 7.58
CA ALA A 331 11.40 -11.31 8.16
C ALA A 331 12.30 -12.55 8.31
N GLU A 332 11.75 -13.67 8.79
CA GLU A 332 12.44 -14.96 8.84
C GLU A 332 12.82 -15.43 7.42
N TYR A 333 11.91 -15.34 6.45
CA TYR A 333 12.22 -15.69 5.07
C TYR A 333 13.33 -14.81 4.46
N ALA A 334 13.34 -13.51 4.77
CA ALA A 334 14.41 -12.59 4.39
C ALA A 334 15.76 -12.99 5.01
N TYR A 335 15.76 -13.41 6.28
CA TYR A 335 16.96 -13.91 6.96
C TYR A 335 17.48 -15.20 6.31
N GLN A 336 16.58 -16.12 5.96
CA GLN A 336 16.89 -17.34 5.20
C GLN A 336 17.43 -17.05 3.77
N GLN A 337 17.15 -15.87 3.20
CA GLN A 337 17.78 -15.40 1.95
C GLN A 337 19.10 -14.62 2.18
N GLY A 338 19.59 -14.53 3.41
CA GLY A 338 20.86 -13.88 3.75
C GLY A 338 20.81 -12.34 3.77
N PHE A 339 19.64 -11.75 4.01
CA PHE A 339 19.53 -10.37 4.51
C PHE A 339 19.73 -10.37 6.03
N TYR A 340 20.42 -9.36 6.57
CA TYR A 340 20.77 -9.27 7.98
C TYR A 340 20.44 -7.88 8.54
N PHE A 341 19.98 -7.82 9.80
CA PHE A 341 19.49 -6.58 10.42
C PHE A 341 20.53 -5.46 10.53
N SER A 342 21.83 -5.79 10.63
CA SER A 342 22.93 -4.81 10.66
C SER A 342 24.28 -5.45 10.34
N ASP A 343 25.34 -4.64 10.32
CA ASP A 343 26.73 -5.10 10.29
C ASP A 343 27.21 -5.72 11.64
N ASN A 344 26.40 -5.69 12.71
CA ASN A 344 26.83 -6.16 14.03
C ASN A 344 26.79 -7.68 14.12
N GLU A 345 27.97 -8.28 14.32
CA GLU A 345 28.17 -9.71 14.60
C GLU A 345 27.32 -10.21 15.79
N PHE A 346 26.90 -9.32 16.70
CA PHE A 346 25.96 -9.59 17.80
C PHE A 346 24.62 -10.18 17.34
N ALA A 347 24.11 -9.81 16.17
CA ALA A 347 22.86 -10.37 15.64
C ALA A 347 23.04 -11.79 15.08
N ASP A 348 24.25 -12.09 14.58
CA ASP A 348 24.62 -13.46 14.20
C ASP A 348 24.91 -14.31 15.46
N LEU A 349 25.45 -13.71 16.53
CA LEU A 349 25.72 -14.37 17.80
C LEU A 349 24.45 -14.87 18.51
N ILE A 350 23.37 -14.08 18.49
CA ILE A 350 22.09 -14.41 19.14
C ILE A 350 21.32 -15.52 18.40
N LEU A 351 21.56 -15.72 17.09
CA LEU A 351 20.75 -16.61 16.24
C LEU A 351 21.56 -17.67 15.47
N GLY A 352 22.87 -17.80 15.71
CA GLY A 352 23.78 -18.36 14.70
C GLY A 352 24.99 -19.18 15.17
N GLU A 353 25.22 -19.39 16.48
CA GLU A 353 26.11 -20.48 16.94
C GLU A 353 25.75 -20.96 18.35
N SER A 354 26.40 -22.03 18.84
CA SER A 354 25.94 -22.82 20.00
C SER A 354 25.80 -22.00 21.29
N LEU A 355 24.62 -22.10 21.92
CA LEU A 355 24.33 -21.55 23.25
C LEU A 355 25.43 -21.89 24.27
N ASP A 356 25.95 -20.85 24.92
CA ASP A 356 26.68 -20.97 26.17
C ASP A 356 25.70 -21.45 27.26
N PRO A 357 25.99 -22.47 28.08
CA PRO A 357 25.01 -23.00 29.04
C PRO A 357 24.41 -21.99 30.02
N GLY A 358 25.08 -20.85 30.28
CA GLY A 358 24.50 -19.74 31.05
C GLY A 358 23.39 -19.00 30.30
N LEU A 359 23.57 -18.72 29.00
CA LEU A 359 22.53 -18.12 28.15
C LEU A 359 21.34 -19.06 27.96
N GLU A 360 21.56 -20.37 28.02
CA GLU A 360 20.48 -21.37 27.98
C GLU A 360 19.64 -21.40 29.27
N GLU A 361 20.15 -20.83 30.36
CA GLU A 361 19.45 -20.65 31.64
C GLU A 361 18.76 -19.27 31.69
N GLU A 362 19.43 -18.18 31.28
CA GLU A 362 18.79 -16.84 31.11
C GLU A 362 17.64 -16.87 30.09
N CYS A 363 17.80 -17.55 28.94
CA CYS A 363 16.71 -17.71 27.96
C CYS A 363 15.56 -18.59 28.47
N ARG A 364 15.82 -19.45 29.47
CA ARG A 364 14.77 -20.21 30.17
C ARG A 364 14.05 -19.32 31.17
N GLU A 365 14.78 -18.52 31.94
CA GLU A 365 14.23 -17.57 32.91
C GLU A 365 13.30 -16.57 32.20
N ILE A 366 13.73 -15.95 31.10
CA ILE A 366 12.89 -15.06 30.26
C ILE A 366 11.66 -15.80 29.70
N GLN A 367 11.80 -17.04 29.22
CA GLN A 367 10.67 -17.83 28.71
C GLN A 367 9.69 -18.26 29.81
N GLU A 368 10.17 -18.49 31.05
CA GLU A 368 9.33 -18.81 32.21
C GLU A 368 8.63 -17.56 32.76
N GLU A 369 9.27 -16.39 32.74
CA GLU A 369 8.65 -15.09 33.05
C GLU A 369 7.55 -14.72 32.03
N ASP A 370 7.85 -14.76 30.73
CA ASP A 370 6.85 -14.50 29.67
C ASP A 370 5.70 -15.51 29.75
N SER A 371 5.99 -16.79 30.00
CA SER A 371 4.96 -17.82 30.21
C SER A 371 4.11 -17.56 31.46
N PHE A 372 4.70 -17.07 32.54
CA PHE A 372 3.96 -16.68 33.75
C PHE A 372 3.06 -15.48 33.49
N LEU A 373 3.55 -14.45 32.80
CA LEU A 373 2.76 -13.25 32.43
C LEU A 373 1.60 -13.61 31.50
N LEU A 374 1.84 -14.45 30.49
CA LEU A 374 0.80 -14.96 29.60
C LEU A 374 -0.24 -15.78 30.37
N ALA A 375 0.17 -16.73 31.23
CA ALA A 375 -0.76 -17.52 32.04
C ALA A 375 -1.55 -16.67 33.05
N TYR A 376 -0.95 -15.62 33.61
CA TYR A 376 -1.64 -14.67 34.48
C TYR A 376 -2.68 -13.85 33.69
N PHE A 377 -2.37 -13.45 32.45
CA PHE A 377 -3.28 -12.73 31.56
C PHE A 377 -4.43 -13.63 31.04
N GLU A 378 -4.16 -14.86 30.61
CA GLU A 378 -5.17 -15.85 30.24
C GLU A 378 -6.12 -16.13 31.41
N ARG A 379 -5.59 -16.24 32.64
CA ARG A 379 -6.41 -16.37 33.85
C ARG A 379 -7.30 -15.14 34.10
N LEU A 380 -6.81 -13.92 33.84
CA LEU A 380 -7.64 -12.70 33.92
C LEU A 380 -8.75 -12.70 32.85
N ILE A 381 -8.48 -13.15 31.63
CA ILE A 381 -9.51 -13.31 30.59
C ILE A 381 -10.55 -14.34 31.03
N MET A 382 -10.13 -15.50 31.54
CA MET A 382 -11.06 -16.52 32.05
C MET A 382 -11.87 -16.02 33.27
N GLU A 383 -11.27 -15.24 34.17
CA GLU A 383 -11.97 -14.56 35.28
C GLU A 383 -12.98 -13.50 34.82
N PHE A 384 -12.79 -12.93 33.63
CA PHE A 384 -13.66 -11.94 33.01
C PHE A 384 -14.84 -12.63 32.31
N GLU A 385 -14.55 -13.65 31.50
CA GLU A 385 -15.53 -14.41 30.72
C GLU A 385 -16.51 -15.21 31.61
N ASP A 386 -16.03 -15.90 32.65
CA ASP A 386 -16.88 -16.65 33.61
C ASP A 386 -17.95 -15.76 34.28
N LYS A 387 -17.58 -14.50 34.55
CA LYS A 387 -18.43 -13.51 35.22
C LYS A 387 -19.33 -12.72 34.25
N ILE A 388 -19.13 -12.84 32.93
CA ILE A 388 -19.95 -12.19 31.89
C ILE A 388 -20.98 -13.18 31.34
N HIS A 389 -22.18 -13.13 31.90
CA HIS A 389 -23.31 -13.88 31.37
C HIS A 389 -23.88 -13.16 30.13
N HIS A 390 -24.18 -13.91 29.07
CA HIS A 390 -24.62 -13.33 27.78
C HIS A 390 -25.97 -12.59 27.88
N ASP A 391 -26.81 -12.91 28.88
CA ASP A 391 -28.07 -12.23 29.17
C ASP A 391 -27.90 -10.95 30.03
N MET A 392 -26.67 -10.52 30.33
CA MET A 392 -26.41 -9.36 31.20
C MET A 392 -26.76 -8.04 30.50
N THR A 393 -27.64 -7.24 31.11
CA THR A 393 -27.97 -5.91 30.57
C THR A 393 -26.79 -4.94 30.74
N LEU A 394 -26.64 -4.00 29.80
CA LEU A 394 -25.53 -3.04 29.79
C LEU A 394 -25.39 -2.24 31.10
N GLU A 395 -26.50 -1.91 31.78
CA GLU A 395 -26.46 -1.25 33.10
C GLU A 395 -25.85 -2.14 34.20
N VAL A 396 -26.14 -3.45 34.18
CA VAL A 396 -25.55 -4.41 35.11
C VAL A 396 -24.08 -4.64 34.79
N PHE A 397 -23.74 -4.76 33.50
CA PHE A 397 -22.36 -4.87 33.03
C PHE A 397 -21.51 -3.67 33.45
N PHE A 398 -21.97 -2.43 33.21
CA PHE A 398 -21.20 -1.24 33.61
C PHE A 398 -21.12 -1.04 35.13
N ARG A 399 -22.11 -1.52 35.88
CA ARG A 399 -22.02 -1.56 37.35
C ARG A 399 -20.93 -2.55 37.79
N TRP A 400 -20.92 -3.76 37.25
CA TRP A 400 -19.92 -4.79 37.56
C TRP A 400 -18.51 -4.36 37.13
N MET A 401 -18.36 -3.81 35.92
CA MET A 401 -17.08 -3.26 35.42
C MET A 401 -16.49 -2.22 36.37
N ARG A 402 -17.32 -1.35 36.97
CA ARG A 402 -16.87 -0.30 37.89
C ARG A 402 -16.65 -0.79 39.32
N MET A 403 -17.50 -1.68 39.82
CA MET A 403 -17.52 -2.08 41.23
C MET A 403 -16.65 -3.31 41.53
N ASP A 404 -16.47 -4.19 40.55
CA ASP A 404 -15.84 -5.50 40.74
C ASP A 404 -14.61 -5.68 39.83
N TRP A 405 -14.73 -5.39 38.52
CA TRP A 405 -13.62 -5.63 37.57
C TRP A 405 -12.51 -4.58 37.64
N SER A 406 -12.85 -3.28 37.66
CA SER A 406 -11.84 -2.21 37.75
C SER A 406 -10.99 -2.30 39.03
N PRO A 407 -11.53 -2.65 40.22
CA PRO A 407 -10.70 -2.98 41.39
C PRO A 407 -9.83 -4.21 41.19
N ARG A 408 -10.35 -5.32 40.63
CA ARG A 408 -9.57 -6.55 40.33
C ARG A 408 -8.39 -6.30 39.39
N ILE A 409 -8.56 -5.43 38.38
CA ILE A 409 -7.46 -5.00 37.50
C ILE A 409 -6.45 -4.11 38.22
N GLN A 410 -6.87 -3.30 39.19
CA GLN A 410 -5.95 -2.48 39.97
C GLN A 410 -5.16 -3.31 41.00
N GLU A 411 -5.78 -4.32 41.59
CA GLU A 411 -5.12 -5.36 42.40
C GLU A 411 -4.09 -6.13 41.56
N ALA A 412 -4.46 -6.61 40.36
CA ALA A 412 -3.54 -7.28 39.45
C ALA A 412 -2.32 -6.43 39.06
N LYS A 413 -2.49 -5.11 38.90
CA LYS A 413 -1.37 -4.18 38.70
C LYS A 413 -0.49 -4.03 39.94
N GLN A 414 -1.03 -4.18 41.14
CA GLN A 414 -0.28 -4.14 42.39
C GLN A 414 0.48 -5.45 42.63
N ASP A 415 -0.11 -6.61 42.30
CA ASP A 415 0.60 -7.91 42.27
C ASP A 415 1.84 -7.83 41.38
N LEU A 416 1.66 -7.42 40.11
CA LEU A 416 2.75 -7.32 39.12
C LEU A 416 3.79 -6.24 39.48
N ALA A 417 3.38 -5.16 40.17
CA ALA A 417 4.31 -4.16 40.67
C ALA A 417 5.13 -4.66 41.88
N ALA A 418 4.56 -5.54 42.71
CA ALA A 418 5.23 -6.17 43.84
C ALA A 418 6.20 -7.30 43.43
N GLN A 419 6.19 -7.72 42.17
CA GLN A 419 7.17 -8.63 41.56
C GLN A 419 8.39 -7.91 40.97
N ARG A 420 8.46 -6.57 41.03
CA ARG A 420 9.64 -5.83 40.60
C ARG A 420 10.77 -5.93 41.61
N LEU A 421 12.01 -5.96 41.09
CA LEU A 421 13.25 -5.86 41.87
C LEU A 421 13.16 -4.73 42.90
N THR A 422 13.53 -5.04 44.13
CA THR A 422 13.59 -4.08 45.24
C THR A 422 14.72 -3.07 45.06
N ASP A 423 14.64 -1.95 45.78
CA ASP A 423 15.73 -0.97 45.84
C ASP A 423 17.08 -1.58 46.27
N GLU A 424 17.09 -2.75 46.92
CA GLU A 424 18.29 -3.46 47.35
C GLU A 424 18.89 -4.29 46.20
N GLU A 425 18.09 -5.08 45.50
CA GLU A 425 18.51 -5.85 44.31
C GLU A 425 18.95 -4.92 43.17
N LEU A 426 18.30 -3.76 43.01
CA LEU A 426 18.73 -2.73 42.05
C LEU A 426 20.12 -2.17 42.37
N ARG A 427 20.46 -1.95 43.65
CA ARG A 427 21.80 -1.50 44.08
C ARG A 427 22.85 -2.59 43.89
N ASP A 428 22.51 -3.85 44.14
CA ASP A 428 23.43 -4.97 43.94
C ASP A 428 23.71 -5.18 42.44
N ALA A 429 22.70 -5.03 41.58
CA ALA A 429 22.85 -5.01 40.12
C ALA A 429 23.73 -3.84 39.62
N GLU A 430 23.52 -2.62 40.14
CA GLU A 430 24.42 -1.49 39.87
C GLU A 430 25.86 -1.76 40.35
N SER A 431 26.04 -2.48 41.47
CA SER A 431 27.36 -2.79 42.04
C SER A 431 28.19 -3.74 41.18
N ILE A 432 27.55 -4.63 40.41
CA ILE A 432 28.21 -5.50 39.43
C ILE A 432 28.35 -4.85 38.04
N GLY A 433 27.89 -3.60 37.88
CA GLY A 433 28.11 -2.78 36.68
C GLY A 433 26.94 -2.74 35.69
N VAL A 434 25.73 -3.13 36.08
CA VAL A 434 24.53 -2.92 35.24
C VAL A 434 24.25 -1.41 35.12
N VAL A 435 24.05 -0.92 33.89
CA VAL A 435 23.77 0.49 33.59
C VAL A 435 22.40 0.62 32.95
N TRP A 436 21.47 1.26 33.67
CA TRP A 436 20.06 1.40 33.29
C TRP A 436 19.81 2.50 32.23
N GLU A 437 20.48 2.45 31.08
CA GLU A 437 20.23 3.39 29.96
C GLU A 437 18.95 3.02 29.17
N VAL A 438 17.89 3.80 29.38
CA VAL A 438 16.60 3.62 28.69
C VAL A 438 16.66 4.16 27.25
N TYR A 439 16.90 3.27 26.28
CA TYR A 439 16.73 3.59 24.86
C TYR A 439 15.27 3.50 24.42
N GLY A 440 14.54 4.60 24.62
CA GLY A 440 13.18 4.80 24.11
C GLY A 440 12.74 6.26 24.24
N PRO A 441 11.62 6.66 23.60
CA PRO A 441 10.98 7.92 23.95
C PRO A 441 10.59 7.86 25.43
N GLN A 442 10.91 8.93 26.18
CA GLN A 442 10.62 8.98 27.62
C GLN A 442 9.14 8.69 27.89
N PRO A 443 8.81 7.91 28.94
CA PRO A 443 7.41 7.68 29.30
C PRO A 443 6.75 9.04 29.55
N MET A 444 5.66 9.28 28.83
CA MET A 444 4.90 10.53 28.89
C MET A 444 4.46 10.75 30.35
N GLU A 445 4.90 11.85 30.97
CA GLU A 445 4.63 12.16 32.38
C GLU A 445 3.14 11.97 32.70
N GLU A 446 2.84 11.38 33.86
CA GLU A 446 1.46 11.08 34.28
C GLU A 446 0.60 12.35 34.36
N ARG A 447 -0.07 12.68 33.25
CA ARG A 447 -1.26 13.53 33.28
C ARG A 447 -2.38 12.76 33.96
N CYS A 448 -2.38 12.82 35.29
CA CYS A 448 -3.43 12.30 36.16
C CYS A 448 -4.73 13.13 36.07
N ASP A 449 -5.13 13.46 34.85
CA ASP A 449 -6.44 14.03 34.50
C ASP A 449 -7.44 12.88 34.29
N VAL A 450 -7.60 12.02 35.30
CA VAL A 450 -8.71 11.04 35.38
C VAL A 450 -10.00 11.80 35.74
N ALA A 451 -10.37 12.71 34.85
CA ALA A 451 -11.44 13.66 35.00
C ALA A 451 -12.80 12.99 34.77
N LYS A 452 -13.31 12.32 35.82
CA LYS A 452 -14.73 11.97 36.03
C LYS A 452 -15.53 11.70 34.75
N TRP A 453 -15.27 10.56 34.10
CA TRP A 453 -16.05 10.14 32.94
C TRP A 453 -17.55 10.19 33.25
N GLY A 454 -18.28 10.97 32.45
CA GLY A 454 -19.71 11.17 32.57
C GLY A 454 -20.48 9.94 32.10
N VAL A 455 -21.80 9.99 32.28
CA VAL A 455 -22.72 8.97 31.73
C VAL A 455 -22.95 9.18 30.22
N GLY A 456 -22.40 10.25 29.63
CA GLY A 456 -22.33 10.49 28.18
C GLY A 456 -21.15 9.75 27.54
N ASP A 457 -19.94 10.17 27.88
CA ASP A 457 -18.65 9.79 27.24
C ASP A 457 -18.44 8.28 26.99
N LEU A 458 -19.04 7.41 27.81
CA LEU A 458 -18.94 5.96 27.67
C LEU A 458 -19.80 5.38 26.54
N TRP A 459 -20.89 6.07 26.14
CA TRP A 459 -21.68 5.69 24.96
C TRP A 459 -20.99 6.15 23.68
N ASP A 460 -20.35 7.31 23.68
CA ASP A 460 -19.58 7.79 22.53
C ASP A 460 -18.43 6.79 22.21
N ALA A 461 -17.76 6.26 23.24
CA ALA A 461 -16.79 5.17 23.11
C ALA A 461 -17.39 3.81 22.69
N MET A 462 -18.69 3.56 22.92
CA MET A 462 -19.37 2.39 22.37
C MET A 462 -19.70 2.58 20.88
N ASP A 463 -20.15 3.77 20.48
CA ASP A 463 -20.44 4.10 19.08
C ASP A 463 -19.15 4.10 18.23
N GLU A 464 -17.98 4.38 18.80
CA GLU A 464 -16.67 4.14 18.18
C GLU A 464 -16.32 2.65 18.07
N LEU A 465 -16.62 1.83 19.09
CA LEU A 465 -16.37 0.38 19.05
C LEU A 465 -17.31 -0.38 18.09
N ASP A 466 -18.58 0.01 18.01
CA ASP A 466 -19.54 -0.57 17.05
C ASP A 466 -19.25 -0.17 15.59
N GLN A 467 -18.42 0.85 15.35
CA GLN A 467 -17.83 1.14 14.04
C GLN A 467 -16.64 0.22 13.68
N ILE A 468 -16.08 -0.50 14.66
CA ILE A 468 -14.89 -1.36 14.49
C ILE A 468 -15.26 -2.85 14.50
N ALA A 469 -16.22 -3.27 15.34
CA ALA A 469 -16.57 -4.68 15.56
C ALA A 469 -17.86 -5.11 14.83
N THR A 470 -17.74 -5.64 13.61
CA THR A 470 -18.89 -6.09 12.79
C THR A 470 -19.37 -7.50 13.15
N ASP A 471 -19.89 -7.70 14.36
CA ASP A 471 -20.61 -8.93 14.75
C ASP A 471 -22.14 -8.75 14.54
N PRO A 472 -22.81 -9.62 13.76
CA PRO A 472 -24.23 -9.47 13.43
C PRO A 472 -25.22 -9.84 14.54
N GLU A 473 -24.82 -10.48 15.65
CA GLU A 473 -25.75 -10.90 16.71
C GLU A 473 -25.72 -10.01 17.98
N ARG A 474 -24.93 -8.92 17.98
CA ARG A 474 -24.78 -8.02 19.15
C ARG A 474 -26.08 -7.25 19.48
N PRO A 475 -26.52 -7.18 20.76
CA PRO A 475 -27.78 -6.52 21.14
C PRO A 475 -27.69 -4.97 21.09
N ILE A 476 -28.30 -4.39 20.05
CA ILE A 476 -28.37 -2.94 19.82
C ILE A 476 -29.26 -2.23 20.87
N ARG A 477 -28.81 -1.05 21.32
CA ARG A 477 -29.55 -0.14 22.21
C ARG A 477 -30.92 0.24 21.63
N LYS A 478 -32.00 -0.15 22.30
CA LYS A 478 -33.36 0.32 21.97
C LYS A 478 -33.57 1.73 22.54
N VAL A 479 -34.21 2.57 21.73
CA VAL A 479 -34.60 3.97 22.04
C VAL A 479 -35.86 3.98 22.92
#